data_AF-A0A956S6W1-F1
#
_entry.id   AF-A0A956S6W1-F1
#
_cell.length_a   1.000
_cell.length_b   1.000
_cell.length_c   1.000
_cell.angle_alpha   90.00
_cell.angle_beta   90.00
_cell.angle_gamma   90.00
#
_symmetry.space_group_name_H-M   'P 1'
#
loop_
_entity.id
_entity.type
_entity.pdbx_description
1 polymer ?
#
loop_
_entity_poly.entity_id
_entity_poly.type
_entity_poly.pdbx_seq_one_letter_code
_entity_poly.pdbx_strand_id
1 'polypeptide(L)'
;YMTARLILAQSLFRNNKSNFISELTLIVNLLDYSDTNIYTGLVKCAYKECFNILDKIAYFLNDYLDLQIKNISYKTFWYKEEKYKKGLKEKISQHENYLLYGIYSSMLDVFEDKEYEQFRDELTHCNLSLYTELAKNKDKNNVSYDYFEGKTLELFKIIRNIVIYLINFVNSDQESKRIPDKKYLLRKASTEQFL
;
A
#
# COMPACT_ATOMS: atom_id res chain seq x y z
N TYR A 1 -7.07 7.18 1.89
CA TYR A 1 -6.47 7.47 0.57
C TYR A 1 -6.30 8.95 0.30
N MET A 2 -7.37 9.77 0.25
CA MET A 2 -7.24 11.21 -0.05
C MET A 2 -6.27 11.95 0.89
N THR A 3 -6.40 11.74 2.20
CA THR A 3 -5.49 12.34 3.21
C THR A 3 -4.05 11.90 3.00
N ALA A 4 -3.80 10.60 2.79
CA ALA A 4 -2.47 10.07 2.53
C ALA A 4 -1.83 10.71 1.29
N ARG A 5 -2.62 10.89 0.22
CA ARG A 5 -2.18 11.56 -1.01
C ARG A 5 -1.89 13.04 -0.79
N LEU A 6 -2.67 13.73 0.04
CA LEU A 6 -2.41 15.12 0.42
C LEU A 6 -1.09 15.24 1.19
N ILE A 7 -0.87 14.36 2.17
CA ILE A 7 0.37 14.33 2.96
C ILE A 7 1.59 14.10 2.05
N LEU A 8 1.49 13.17 1.11
CA LEU A 8 2.56 12.96 0.12
C LEU A 8 2.76 14.19 -0.76
N ALA A 9 1.68 14.82 -1.26
CA ALA A 9 1.85 16.03 -2.07
C ALA A 9 2.54 17.14 -1.27
N GLN A 10 2.21 17.30 0.02
CA GLN A 10 2.85 18.27 0.90
C GLN A 10 4.33 17.94 1.17
N SER A 11 4.74 16.68 1.11
CA SER A 11 6.14 16.31 1.25
C SER A 11 6.96 16.65 -0.01
N LEU A 12 6.37 16.46 -1.20
CA LEU A 12 7.03 16.71 -2.49
C LEU A 12 7.12 18.22 -2.81
N PHE A 13 6.05 18.97 -2.55
CA PHE A 13 5.96 20.38 -2.90
C PHE A 13 6.37 21.25 -1.72
N ARG A 14 7.65 21.60 -1.68
CA ARG A 14 8.21 22.52 -0.69
C ARG A 14 7.52 23.88 -0.78
N ASN A 15 7.16 24.44 0.37
CA ASN A 15 6.51 25.73 0.45
C ASN A 15 7.06 26.55 1.62
N ASN A 16 6.94 27.88 1.53
CA ASN A 16 7.53 28.80 2.51
C ASN A 16 6.99 28.59 3.93
N LYS A 17 5.73 28.17 4.08
CA LYS A 17 5.12 27.92 5.40
C LYS A 17 5.71 26.67 6.06
N SER A 18 5.83 25.57 5.31
CA SER A 18 6.42 24.32 5.78
C SER A 18 7.91 24.48 6.07
N ASN A 19 8.65 25.22 5.23
CA ASN A 19 10.05 25.57 5.51
C ASN A 19 10.17 26.32 6.84
N PHE A 20 9.35 27.36 7.03
CA PHE A 20 9.33 28.14 8.26
C PHE A 20 9.02 27.27 9.49
N ILE A 21 8.02 26.38 9.41
CA ILE A 21 7.71 25.44 10.52
C ILE A 21 8.90 24.51 10.80
N SER A 22 9.56 24.02 9.75
CA SER A 22 10.73 23.17 9.89
C SER A 22 11.88 23.90 10.59
N GLU A 23 12.12 25.17 10.26
CA GLU A 23 13.15 26.02 10.86
C GLU A 23 12.84 26.41 12.32
N LEU A 24 11.56 26.54 12.68
CA LEU A 24 11.13 26.77 14.06
C LEU A 24 11.36 25.56 14.98
N THR A 25 11.55 24.37 14.40
CA THR A 25 11.79 23.16 15.18
C THR A 25 13.26 23.07 15.52
N LEU A 26 13.60 23.27 16.79
CA LEU A 26 14.98 23.15 17.26
C LEU A 26 15.39 21.67 17.24
N ILE A 27 16.13 21.28 16.21
CA ILE A 27 16.66 19.94 16.08
C ILE A 27 18.15 20.00 16.40
N VAL A 28 18.57 19.25 17.42
CA VAL A 28 19.97 19.14 17.79
C VAL A 28 20.70 18.46 16.63
N ASN A 29 21.58 19.20 15.96
CA ASN A 29 22.41 18.65 14.90
C ASN A 29 23.45 17.71 15.53
N LEU A 30 23.25 16.40 15.36
CA LEU A 30 24.12 15.35 15.90
C LEU A 30 25.38 15.12 15.05
N LEU A 31 25.61 15.91 13.99
CA LEU A 31 26.64 15.70 12.96
C LEU A 31 26.54 14.32 12.28
N ASP A 32 25.39 13.67 12.39
CA ASP A 32 25.11 12.39 11.76
C ASP A 32 24.67 12.53 10.30
N TYR A 33 24.44 13.77 9.83
CA TYR A 33 23.91 14.12 8.50
C TYR A 33 22.48 13.61 8.26
N SER A 34 21.73 13.27 9.30
CA SER A 34 20.34 12.86 9.16
C SER A 34 19.45 14.06 8.80
N ASP A 35 18.64 13.89 7.75
CA ASP A 35 17.65 14.87 7.34
C ASP A 35 16.43 14.79 8.24
N THR A 36 16.43 15.67 9.22
CA THR A 36 15.35 15.85 10.18
C THR A 36 14.65 17.16 9.83
N ASN A 37 13.62 17.06 8.98
CA ASN A 37 12.80 18.21 8.60
C ASN A 37 11.34 17.78 8.48
N ILE A 38 10.43 18.74 8.34
CA ILE A 38 9.00 18.41 8.25
C ILE A 38 8.68 17.50 7.06
N TYR A 39 9.41 17.63 5.94
CA TYR A 39 9.19 16.85 4.73
C TYR A 39 9.54 15.38 4.95
N THR A 40 10.64 15.08 5.64
CA THR A 40 11.00 13.69 6.00
C THR A 40 9.94 13.06 6.90
N GLY A 41 9.39 13.83 7.84
CA GLY A 41 8.23 13.42 8.64
C GLY A 41 6.98 13.13 7.78
N LEU A 42 6.66 14.01 6.84
CA LEU A 42 5.50 13.88 5.95
C LEU A 42 5.61 12.65 5.02
N VAL A 43 6.76 12.41 4.37
CA VAL A 43 6.95 11.20 3.52
C VAL A 43 6.76 9.93 4.35
N LYS A 44 7.38 9.85 5.54
CA LYS A 44 7.24 8.71 6.46
C LYS A 44 5.80 8.49 6.91
N CYS A 45 5.05 9.57 7.16
CA CYS A 45 3.63 9.48 7.50
C CYS A 45 2.79 8.99 6.31
N ALA A 46 3.00 9.55 5.12
CA ALA A 46 2.33 9.10 3.90
C ALA A 46 2.58 7.61 3.64
N TYR A 47 3.82 7.15 3.85
CA TYR A 47 4.20 5.76 3.71
C TYR A 47 3.48 4.84 4.70
N LYS A 48 3.40 5.22 5.98
CA LYS A 48 2.62 4.44 6.98
C LYS A 48 1.13 4.38 6.64
N GLU A 49 0.58 5.50 6.15
CA GLU A 49 -0.81 5.56 5.73
C GLU A 49 -1.13 4.63 4.55
N CYS A 50 -0.15 4.31 3.69
CA CYS A 50 -0.31 3.30 2.65
C CYS A 50 -0.73 1.94 3.22
N PHE A 51 -0.01 1.43 4.22
CA PHE A 51 -0.32 0.14 4.85
C PHE A 51 -1.65 0.19 5.61
N ASN A 52 -1.97 1.32 6.26
CA ASN A 52 -3.27 1.51 6.88
C ASN A 52 -4.42 1.41 5.85
N ILE A 53 -4.21 1.89 4.62
CA ILE A 53 -5.18 1.73 3.54
C ILE A 53 -5.29 0.27 3.11
N LEU A 54 -4.17 -0.43 2.94
CA LEU A 54 -4.17 -1.85 2.55
C LEU A 54 -4.90 -2.71 3.59
N ASP A 55 -4.65 -2.49 4.88
CA ASP A 55 -5.34 -3.19 5.97
C ASP A 55 -6.86 -2.91 5.94
N LYS A 56 -7.26 -1.65 5.76
CA LYS A 56 -8.68 -1.28 5.63
C LYS A 56 -9.36 -1.94 4.42
N ILE A 57 -8.66 -2.09 3.31
CA ILE A 57 -9.17 -2.79 2.12
C ILE A 57 -9.39 -4.28 2.44
N ALA A 58 -8.46 -4.91 3.16
CA ALA A 58 -8.61 -6.30 3.57
C ALA A 58 -9.80 -6.51 4.53
N TYR A 59 -9.98 -5.61 5.52
CA TYR A 59 -11.17 -5.63 6.38
C TYR A 59 -12.46 -5.43 5.59
N PHE A 60 -12.49 -4.46 4.69
CA PHE A 60 -13.65 -4.23 3.82
C PHE A 60 -13.99 -5.47 2.99
N LEU A 61 -13.00 -6.11 2.35
CA LEU A 61 -13.23 -7.30 1.54
C LEU A 61 -13.72 -8.49 2.37
N ASN A 62 -13.24 -8.64 3.60
CA ASN A 62 -13.70 -9.68 4.51
C ASN A 62 -15.17 -9.55 4.88
N ASP A 63 -15.61 -8.33 5.14
CA ASP A 63 -16.99 -8.05 5.46
C ASP A 63 -17.86 -8.16 4.19
N TYR A 64 -17.38 -7.64 3.06
CA TYR A 64 -18.09 -7.66 1.78
C TYR A 64 -18.31 -9.09 1.24
N LEU A 65 -17.33 -9.98 1.43
CA LEU A 65 -17.39 -11.39 1.01
C LEU A 65 -17.90 -12.34 2.09
N ASP A 66 -18.31 -11.82 3.25
CA ASP A 66 -18.78 -12.59 4.41
C ASP A 66 -17.84 -13.77 4.76
N LEU A 67 -16.56 -13.43 4.99
CA LEU A 67 -15.52 -14.41 5.33
C LEU A 67 -15.35 -14.60 6.85
N GLN A 68 -15.82 -13.64 7.67
CA GLN A 68 -15.84 -13.69 9.14
C GLN A 68 -14.48 -14.02 9.79
N ILE A 69 -13.39 -13.57 9.19
CA ILE A 69 -12.03 -13.77 9.72
C ILE A 69 -11.78 -12.73 10.82
N LYS A 70 -11.24 -13.18 11.96
CA LYS A 70 -11.00 -12.32 13.13
C LYS A 70 -9.69 -11.53 13.05
N ASN A 71 -8.59 -12.17 12.66
CA ASN A 71 -7.26 -11.57 12.63
C ASN A 71 -6.84 -11.25 11.20
N ILE A 72 -7.34 -10.12 10.70
CA ILE A 72 -7.05 -9.68 9.34
C ILE A 72 -5.92 -8.67 9.29
N SER A 73 -5.06 -8.90 8.30
CA SER A 73 -4.15 -7.93 7.75
C SER A 73 -4.21 -8.02 6.24
N TYR A 74 -3.68 -7.00 5.56
CA TYR A 74 -3.53 -6.99 4.12
C TYR A 74 -2.82 -8.24 3.56
N LYS A 75 -1.93 -8.88 4.34
CA LYS A 75 -1.23 -10.12 3.99
C LYS A 75 -2.04 -11.38 4.26
N THR A 76 -2.59 -11.50 5.47
CA THR A 76 -3.23 -12.75 5.94
C THR A 76 -4.57 -13.02 5.27
N PHE A 77 -5.24 -11.99 4.77
CA PHE A 77 -6.56 -12.07 4.14
C PHE A 77 -6.65 -13.09 2.99
N TRP A 78 -5.62 -13.19 2.14
CA TRP A 78 -5.68 -13.97 0.90
C TRP A 78 -5.56 -15.49 1.10
N TYR A 79 -4.90 -15.92 2.18
CA TYR A 79 -4.43 -17.29 2.32
C TYR A 79 -5.24 -18.14 3.30
N LYS A 80 -5.30 -19.45 3.02
CA LYS A 80 -5.92 -20.43 3.93
C LYS A 80 -5.20 -20.46 5.26
N GLU A 81 -5.99 -20.45 6.35
CA GLU A 81 -5.47 -20.37 7.73
C GLU A 81 -4.39 -19.29 7.92
N GLU A 82 -4.50 -18.18 7.20
CA GLU A 82 -3.58 -17.04 7.31
C GLU A 82 -2.12 -17.39 6.94
N LYS A 83 -1.90 -18.50 6.20
CA LYS A 83 -0.57 -19.02 5.85
C LYS A 83 -0.39 -19.11 4.34
N TYR A 84 0.57 -18.35 3.80
CA TYR A 84 0.96 -18.36 2.38
C TYR A 84 1.10 -19.78 1.79
N LYS A 85 1.81 -20.67 2.51
CA LYS A 85 2.08 -22.06 2.08
C LYS A 85 0.82 -22.93 1.92
N LYS A 86 -0.33 -22.53 2.49
CA LYS A 86 -1.59 -23.26 2.39
C LYS A 86 -2.44 -22.86 1.18
N GLY A 87 -1.95 -21.92 0.35
CA GLY A 87 -2.62 -21.48 -0.87
C GLY A 87 -3.76 -20.49 -0.61
N LEU A 88 -4.35 -20.00 -1.71
CA LEU A 88 -5.45 -19.03 -1.68
C LEU A 88 -6.73 -19.65 -1.08
N LYS A 89 -7.52 -18.83 -0.39
CA LYS A 89 -8.84 -19.25 0.12
C LYS A 89 -9.76 -19.65 -1.04
N GLU A 90 -10.54 -20.72 -0.86
CA GLU A 90 -11.43 -21.24 -1.90
C GLU A 90 -12.48 -20.21 -2.35
N LYS A 91 -13.09 -19.49 -1.41
CA LYS A 91 -14.04 -18.40 -1.72
C LYS A 91 -13.43 -17.29 -2.61
N ILE A 92 -12.11 -17.09 -2.56
CA ILE A 92 -11.39 -16.12 -3.41
C ILE A 92 -11.02 -16.79 -4.74
N SER A 93 -10.48 -18.00 -4.69
CA SER A 93 -10.02 -18.77 -5.86
C SER A 93 -11.14 -19.25 -6.78
N GLN A 94 -12.37 -19.35 -6.29
CA GLN A 94 -13.56 -19.74 -7.05
C GLN A 94 -14.38 -18.52 -7.46
N HIS A 95 -13.95 -17.30 -7.11
CA HIS A 95 -14.68 -16.10 -7.45
C HIS A 95 -14.53 -15.82 -8.95
N GLU A 96 -15.64 -15.68 -9.66
CA GLU A 96 -15.66 -15.48 -11.12
C GLU A 96 -15.17 -14.07 -11.53
N ASN A 97 -15.16 -13.12 -10.59
CA ASN A 97 -14.78 -11.73 -10.88
C ASN A 97 -13.26 -11.54 -10.94
N TYR A 98 -12.73 -11.34 -12.14
CA TYR A 98 -11.31 -11.12 -12.41
C TYR A 98 -10.72 -9.89 -11.71
N LEU A 99 -11.55 -8.92 -11.33
CA LEU A 99 -11.10 -7.71 -10.64
C LEU A 99 -10.57 -8.03 -9.23
N LEU A 100 -11.09 -9.07 -8.58
CA LEU A 100 -10.56 -9.55 -7.31
C LEU A 100 -9.13 -10.10 -7.46
N TYR A 101 -8.84 -10.78 -8.58
CA TYR A 101 -7.47 -11.19 -8.91
C TYR A 101 -6.57 -10.00 -9.25
N GLY A 102 -7.11 -8.93 -9.84
CA GLY A 102 -6.38 -7.68 -10.04
C GLY A 102 -5.93 -7.05 -8.72
N ILE A 103 -6.82 -7.00 -7.73
CA ILE A 103 -6.49 -6.57 -6.36
C ILE A 103 -5.39 -7.47 -5.77
N TYR A 104 -5.56 -8.79 -5.86
CA TYR A 104 -4.57 -9.74 -5.34
C TYR A 104 -3.21 -9.58 -6.01
N SER A 105 -3.16 -9.46 -7.34
CA SER A 105 -1.92 -9.29 -8.09
C SER A 105 -1.19 -8.02 -7.67
N SER A 106 -1.89 -6.90 -7.56
CA SER A 106 -1.27 -5.65 -7.09
C SER A 106 -0.82 -5.73 -5.62
N MET A 107 -1.49 -6.52 -4.78
CA MET A 107 -1.04 -6.78 -3.42
C MET A 107 0.20 -7.68 -3.39
N LEU A 108 0.30 -8.64 -4.31
CA LEU A 108 1.46 -9.53 -4.44
C LEU A 108 2.73 -8.75 -4.78
N ASP A 109 2.64 -7.73 -5.65
CA ASP A 109 3.74 -6.82 -5.95
C ASP A 109 4.32 -6.17 -4.67
N VAL A 110 3.45 -5.86 -3.68
CA VAL A 110 3.87 -5.32 -2.37
C VAL A 110 4.44 -6.43 -1.46
N PHE A 111 3.96 -7.67 -1.57
CA PHE A 111 4.42 -8.79 -0.75
C PHE A 111 5.81 -9.30 -1.16
N GLU A 112 6.08 -9.30 -2.47
CA GLU A 112 7.33 -9.82 -3.02
C GLU A 112 8.52 -8.89 -2.75
N ASP A 113 8.29 -7.58 -2.79
CA ASP A 113 9.29 -6.60 -2.39
C ASP A 113 9.33 -6.44 -0.86
N LYS A 114 10.24 -7.18 -0.23
CA LYS A 114 10.45 -7.18 1.21
C LYS A 114 10.86 -5.82 1.77
N GLU A 115 11.40 -4.92 0.96
CA GLU A 115 11.77 -3.58 1.43
C GLU A 115 10.54 -2.80 1.90
N TYR A 116 9.37 -3.06 1.31
CA TYR A 116 8.13 -2.42 1.75
C TYR A 116 7.80 -2.77 3.21
N GLU A 117 7.93 -4.03 3.57
CA GLU A 117 7.73 -4.48 4.95
C GLU A 117 8.86 -3.99 5.87
N GLN A 118 10.11 -4.07 5.42
CA GLN A 118 11.26 -3.61 6.22
C GLN A 118 11.11 -2.13 6.61
N PHE A 119 10.81 -1.24 5.66
CA PHE A 119 10.61 0.17 5.98
C PHE A 119 9.38 0.41 6.86
N ARG A 120 8.30 -0.35 6.66
CA ARG A 120 7.13 -0.25 7.55
C ARG A 120 7.50 -0.62 8.98
N ASP A 121 8.20 -1.73 9.16
CA ASP A 121 8.62 -2.22 10.47
C ASP A 121 9.61 -1.25 11.13
N GLU A 122 10.58 -0.74 10.37
CA GLU A 122 11.52 0.27 10.85
C GLU A 122 10.82 1.57 11.26
N LEU A 123 9.77 2.00 10.55
CA LEU A 123 8.99 3.19 10.89
C LEU A 123 7.99 3.01 12.03
N THR A 124 7.69 1.77 12.40
CA THR A 124 6.69 1.42 13.41
C THR A 124 7.33 1.00 14.73
N HIS A 125 8.42 0.25 14.67
CA HIS A 125 9.08 -0.35 15.83
C HIS A 125 10.47 0.21 16.11
N CYS A 126 11.10 0.86 15.13
CA CYS A 126 12.45 1.41 15.24
C CYS A 126 12.47 2.90 14.81
N ASN A 127 13.66 3.38 14.45
CA ASN A 127 13.86 4.65 13.78
C ASN A 127 14.47 4.39 12.39
N LEU A 128 13.80 4.87 11.34
CA LEU A 128 14.35 4.95 9.99
C LEU A 128 14.99 6.33 9.81
N SER A 129 16.31 6.41 9.69
CA SER A 129 16.99 7.68 9.46
C SER A 129 17.12 7.94 7.96
N LEU A 130 16.65 9.12 7.53
CA LEU A 130 16.78 9.55 6.13
C LEU A 130 17.94 10.51 6.00
N TYR A 131 18.71 10.41 4.92
CA TYR A 131 19.91 11.20 4.71
C TYR A 131 19.91 11.85 3.33
N THR A 132 20.56 13.00 3.20
CA THR A 132 20.91 13.57 1.90
C THR A 132 22.03 12.72 1.30
N GLU A 133 21.97 12.44 -0.01
CA GLU A 133 22.91 11.53 -0.72
C GLU A 133 24.41 11.82 -0.51
N LEU A 134 24.76 13.03 -0.06
CA LEU A 134 26.13 13.45 0.27
C LEU A 134 26.70 12.70 1.49
N ALA A 135 25.86 12.13 2.34
CA ALA A 135 26.24 11.44 3.58
C ALA A 135 26.22 9.92 3.43
N LYS A 136 27.21 9.35 2.73
CA LYS A 136 27.39 7.90 2.62
C LYS A 136 28.00 7.30 3.89
N ASN A 137 27.26 7.28 5.00
CA ASN A 137 27.55 6.36 6.11
C ASN A 137 26.71 5.08 5.95
N LYS A 138 27.41 3.97 5.67
CA LYS A 138 26.87 2.62 5.42
C LYS A 138 26.43 1.90 6.70
N ASP A 139 25.58 2.50 7.52
CA ASP A 139 24.85 1.72 8.53
C ASP A 139 23.55 1.19 7.95
N LYS A 140 23.14 -0.01 8.39
CA LYS A 140 22.04 -0.81 7.82
C LYS A 140 20.68 -0.09 7.76
N ASN A 141 20.48 0.97 8.55
CA ASN A 141 19.21 1.67 8.70
C ASN A 141 19.22 3.08 8.06
N ASN A 142 20.21 3.35 7.21
CA ASN A 142 20.39 4.64 6.57
C ASN A 142 19.90 4.59 5.12
N VAL A 143 18.83 5.31 4.83
CA VAL A 143 18.22 5.35 3.50
C VAL A 143 18.27 6.77 2.96
N SER A 144 18.62 6.94 1.68
CA SER A 144 18.53 8.25 1.03
C SER A 144 17.08 8.75 1.04
N TYR A 145 16.89 10.03 1.33
CA TYR A 145 15.56 10.65 1.25
C TYR A 145 14.93 10.43 -0.13
N ASP A 146 15.69 10.64 -1.22
CA ASP A 146 15.18 10.53 -2.59
C ASP A 146 14.78 9.10 -2.94
N TYR A 147 15.54 8.12 -2.43
CA TYR A 147 15.22 6.69 -2.59
C TYR A 147 13.93 6.32 -1.86
N PHE A 148 13.80 6.73 -0.59
CA PHE A 148 12.61 6.46 0.21
C PHE A 148 11.37 7.18 -0.35
N GLU A 149 11.53 8.40 -0.85
CA GLU A 149 10.48 9.15 -1.56
C GLU A 149 10.04 8.40 -2.83
N GLY A 150 10.99 7.93 -3.64
CA GLY A 150 10.73 7.13 -4.84
C GLY A 150 9.94 5.86 -4.52
N LYS A 151 10.36 5.08 -3.52
CA LYS A 151 9.64 3.90 -3.04
C LYS A 151 8.25 4.23 -2.52
N THR A 152 8.09 5.35 -1.83
CA THR A 152 6.78 5.81 -1.37
C THR A 152 5.86 6.10 -2.56
N LEU A 153 6.37 6.79 -3.59
CA LEU A 153 5.62 7.09 -4.81
C LEU A 153 5.19 5.81 -5.56
N GLU A 154 6.06 4.81 -5.65
CA GLU A 154 5.73 3.50 -6.24
C GLU A 154 4.61 2.81 -5.46
N LEU A 155 4.71 2.76 -4.13
CA LEU A 155 3.65 2.19 -3.28
C LEU A 155 2.29 2.90 -3.48
N PHE A 156 2.29 4.22 -3.62
CA PHE A 156 1.06 4.98 -3.91
C PHE A 156 0.47 4.66 -5.29
N LYS A 157 1.29 4.39 -6.30
CA LYS A 157 0.82 3.94 -7.63
C LYS A 157 0.14 2.58 -7.53
N ILE A 158 0.74 1.65 -6.79
CA ILE A 158 0.16 0.32 -6.54
C ILE A 158 -1.19 0.46 -5.80
N ILE A 159 -1.23 1.25 -4.72
CA ILE A 159 -2.47 1.48 -3.96
C ILE A 159 -3.56 2.13 -4.81
N ARG A 160 -3.20 3.07 -5.69
CA ARG A 160 -4.17 3.65 -6.62
C ARG A 160 -4.79 2.56 -7.51
N ASN A 161 -4.00 1.64 -8.03
CA ASN A 161 -4.49 0.53 -8.85
C ASN A 161 -5.43 -0.38 -8.04
N ILE A 162 -5.03 -0.74 -6.81
CA ILE A 162 -5.85 -1.53 -5.89
C ILE A 162 -7.21 -0.85 -5.64
N VAL A 163 -7.22 0.45 -5.34
CA VAL A 163 -8.47 1.20 -5.10
C VAL A 163 -9.37 1.22 -6.34
N ILE A 164 -8.79 1.38 -7.54
CA ILE A 164 -9.55 1.33 -8.80
C ILE A 164 -10.17 -0.05 -9.01
N TYR A 165 -9.38 -1.13 -8.83
CA TYR A 165 -9.88 -2.49 -8.94
C TYR A 165 -10.97 -2.78 -7.91
N LEU A 166 -10.83 -2.30 -6.67
CA LEU A 166 -11.83 -2.46 -5.62
C LEU A 166 -13.16 -1.80 -5.98
N ILE A 167 -13.14 -0.56 -6.45
CA ILE A 167 -14.37 0.16 -6.84
C ILE A 167 -15.06 -0.58 -7.99
N ASN A 168 -14.30 -0.98 -9.01
CA ASN A 168 -14.84 -1.71 -10.14
C ASN A 168 -15.36 -3.10 -9.74
N PHE A 169 -14.68 -3.77 -8.81
CA PHE A 169 -15.09 -5.07 -8.26
C PHE A 169 -16.46 -4.95 -7.59
N VAL A 170 -16.62 -3.97 -6.69
CA VAL A 170 -17.90 -3.73 -6.01
C VAL A 170 -19.00 -3.38 -7.01
N ASN A 171 -18.73 -2.48 -7.96
CA ASN A 171 -19.72 -2.08 -8.97
C ASN A 171 -20.18 -3.27 -9.84
N SER A 172 -19.24 -4.03 -10.37
CA SER A 172 -19.54 -5.21 -11.22
C SER A 172 -20.26 -6.32 -10.44
N ASP A 173 -19.87 -6.56 -9.19
CA ASP A 173 -20.54 -7.54 -8.33
C ASP A 173 -21.99 -7.11 -8.02
N GLN A 174 -22.21 -5.83 -7.71
CA GLN A 174 -23.56 -5.28 -7.49
C GLN A 174 -24.43 -5.33 -8.75
N GLU A 175 -23.87 -5.02 -9.93
CA GLU A 175 -24.59 -5.12 -11.20
C GLU A 175 -24.99 -6.57 -11.51
N SER A 176 -24.12 -7.54 -11.25
CA SER A 176 -24.40 -8.95 -11.46
C SER A 176 -25.55 -9.47 -10.58
N LYS A 177 -25.66 -8.93 -9.36
CA LYS A 177 -26.77 -9.21 -8.43
C LYS A 177 -28.09 -8.56 -8.86
N ARG A 178 -28.04 -7.43 -9.56
CA ARG A 178 -29.22 -6.69 -10.04
C ARG A 178 -29.78 -7.25 -11.35
N ILE A 179 -28.92 -7.78 -12.22
CA ILE A 179 -29.31 -8.28 -13.55
C ILE A 179 -28.76 -9.71 -13.72
N PRO A 180 -29.48 -10.75 -13.22
CA PRO A 180 -29.02 -12.14 -13.27
C PRO A 180 -28.69 -12.62 -14.70
N ASP A 181 -29.42 -12.11 -15.70
CA ASP A 181 -29.32 -12.54 -17.10
C ASP A 181 -28.08 -12.02 -17.85
N LYS A 182 -27.28 -11.11 -17.27
CA LYS A 182 -25.99 -10.71 -17.88
C LYS A 182 -24.83 -11.65 -17.58
N LYS A 183 -25.02 -12.69 -16.75
CA LYS A 183 -23.99 -13.72 -16.46
C LYS A 183 -23.48 -14.39 -17.74
N TYR A 184 -24.28 -14.37 -18.82
CA TYR A 184 -23.92 -14.88 -20.14
C TYR A 184 -23.01 -13.96 -20.97
N LEU A 185 -22.94 -12.65 -20.69
CA LEU A 185 -22.09 -11.71 -21.45
C LEU A 185 -20.64 -11.70 -20.96
N LEU A 186 -20.41 -11.87 -19.66
CA LEU A 186 -19.06 -12.02 -19.09
C LEU A 186 -18.43 -13.39 -19.41
N ARG A 187 -19.25 -14.38 -19.78
CA ARG A 187 -18.83 -15.75 -20.15
C ARG A 187 -17.95 -15.84 -21.40
N LYS A 188 -17.85 -14.77 -22.21
CA LYS A 188 -17.07 -14.75 -23.46
C LYS A 188 -15.62 -14.31 -23.33
N ALA A 189 -15.14 -13.98 -22.14
CA ALA A 189 -13.71 -13.89 -21.88
C ALA A 189 -13.20 -15.28 -21.46
N SER A 190 -13.31 -16.28 -22.34
CA SER A 190 -12.68 -17.58 -22.08
C SER A 190 -11.17 -17.42 -22.17
N THR A 191 -10.47 -17.97 -21.18
CA THR A 191 -9.01 -18.04 -21.08
C THR A 191 -8.35 -18.91 -22.16
N GLU A 192 -9.11 -19.40 -23.14
CA GLU A 192 -8.59 -20.07 -24.33
C GLU A 192 -7.77 -19.12 -25.23
N GLN A 193 -7.87 -17.80 -25.02
CA GLN A 193 -7.04 -16.82 -25.73
C GLN A 193 -5.63 -16.65 -25.14
N PHE A 194 -5.31 -17.32 -24.02
CA PHE A 194 -4.02 -17.24 -23.33
C PHE A 194 -3.26 -18.58 -23.30
N LEU A 195 -3.70 -19.58 -24.08
CA LEU A 195 -2.94 -20.80 -24.41
C LEU A 195 -2.49 -20.73 -25.87
#